data_AF-A0A535SWY0-F1
#
_entry.id   AF-A0A535SWY0-F1
#
_cell.length_a   1.000
_cell.length_b   1.000
_cell.length_c   1.000
_cell.angle_alpha   90.00
_cell.angle_beta   90.00
_cell.angle_gamma   90.00
#
_symmetry.space_group_name_H-M   'P 1'
#
loop_
_entity.id
_entity.type
_entity.pdbx_description
1 polymer ?
#
loop_
_entity_poly.entity_id
_entity_poly.type
_entity_poly.pdbx_seq_one_letter_code
_entity_poly.pdbx_strand_id
1 'polypeptide(L)' 'MTNLTNHEQQEIDRANASGLQPVVFVHGLWLLASSWDRWRALFEEQGYTTLAPVWPDEPDTVEAANHDPEVFAHKR' A
#
# COMPACT_ATOMS: atom_id res chain seq x y z
N MET A 1 -14.34 16.07 1.06
CA MET A 1 -12.87 15.91 1.02
C MET A 1 -12.56 14.61 1.72
N THR A 2 -11.89 13.69 1.05
CA THR A 2 -11.45 12.43 1.66
C THR A 2 -10.27 12.74 2.59
N ASN A 3 -10.36 12.34 3.86
CA ASN A 3 -9.26 12.50 4.80
C ASN A 3 -8.30 11.32 4.65
N LEU A 4 -7.00 11.60 4.57
CA LEU A 4 -5.96 10.58 4.60
C LEU A 4 -5.91 9.95 5.99
N THR A 5 -5.66 8.66 6.05
CA THR A 5 -5.33 7.95 7.29
C THR A 5 -3.97 8.39 7.82
N ASN A 6 -3.71 8.18 9.11
CA ASN A 6 -2.39 8.47 9.71
C ASN A 6 -1.26 7.71 9.01
N HIS A 7 -1.53 6.48 8.56
CA HIS A 7 -0.55 5.65 7.86
C HIS A 7 -0.19 6.23 6.48
N GLU A 8 -1.20 6.61 5.69
CA GLU A 8 -0.98 7.24 4.38
C GLU A 8 -0.22 8.56 4.52
N GLN A 9 -0.57 9.39 5.52
CA GLN A 9 0.15 10.64 5.77
C GLN A 9 1.62 10.39 6.12
N GLN A 10 1.92 9.39 6.96
CA GLN A 10 3.29 9.02 7.30
C GLN A 10 4.10 8.53 6.10
N GLU A 11 3.51 7.71 5.21
CA GLU A 11 4.19 7.28 3.99
C GLU A 11 4.48 8.46 3.05
N ILE A 12 3.52 9.38 2.89
CA ILE A 12 3.66 10.59 2.08
C ILE A 12 4.75 11.50 2.66
N ASP A 13 4.75 11.74 3.96
CA ASP A 13 5.74 12.58 4.63
C ASP A 13 7.15 11.98 4.51
N ARG A 14 7.28 10.66 4.67
CA ARG A 14 8.55 9.93 4.45
C ARG A 14 9.04 10.11 3.01
N ALA A 15 8.16 9.92 2.03
CA ALA A 15 8.52 10.06 0.62
C ALA A 15 8.97 11.48 0.30
N ASN A 16 8.21 12.49 0.75
CA ASN A 16 8.52 13.91 0.55
C ASN A 16 9.85 14.32 1.21
N ALA A 17 10.14 13.80 2.41
CA ALA A 17 11.38 14.08 3.12
C ALA A 17 12.62 13.42 2.50
N SER A 18 12.44 12.36 1.70
CA SER A 18 13.57 11.58 1.16
C SER A 18 14.37 12.30 0.07
N GLY A 19 13.73 13.22 -0.68
CA GLY A 19 14.31 13.82 -1.88
C GLY A 19 14.55 12.83 -3.04
N LEU A 20 14.14 11.57 -2.90
CA LEU A 20 14.26 10.53 -3.93
C LEU A 20 13.04 10.55 -4.86
N GLN A 21 13.20 10.00 -6.06
CA GLN A 21 12.09 9.84 -7.01
C GLN A 21 11.04 8.89 -6.40
N PRO A 22 9.78 9.33 -6.21
CA PRO A 22 8.73 8.45 -5.72
C PRO A 22 8.26 7.46 -6.77
N VAL A 23 8.00 6.22 -6.34
CA VAL A 23 7.35 5.17 -7.11
C VAL A 23 6.14 4.66 -6.32
N VAL A 24 4.95 4.79 -6.90
CA VAL A 24 3.69 4.36 -6.29
C VAL A 24 3.27 3.04 -6.91
N PHE A 25 3.13 2.01 -6.08
CA PHE A 25 2.60 0.71 -6.46
C PHE A 25 1.10 0.66 -6.18
N VAL A 26 0.31 0.35 -7.20
CA VAL A 26 -1.15 0.22 -7.09
C VAL A 26 -1.51 -1.23 -7.40
N HIS A 27 -2.06 -1.94 -6.42
CA HIS A 27 -2.50 -3.31 -6.61
C HIS A 27 -3.94 -3.38 -7.12
N GLY A 28 -4.24 -4.46 -7.84
CA GLY A 28 -5.59 -4.77 -8.33
C GLY A 28 -6.43 -5.53 -7.30
N LEU A 29 -7.64 -5.91 -7.74
CA LEU A 29 -8.54 -6.73 -6.95
C LEU A 29 -7.88 -8.06 -6.54
N TRP A 30 -8.21 -8.53 -5.33
CA TRP A 30 -7.71 -9.78 -4.72
C TRP A 30 -6.26 -9.77 -4.22
N LEU A 31 -5.59 -8.63 -4.30
CA LEU A 31 -4.26 -8.43 -3.74
C LEU A 31 -4.34 -7.47 -2.55
N LEU A 32 -3.38 -7.60 -1.63
CA LEU A 32 -3.07 -6.60 -0.61
C LEU A 32 -1.90 -5.73 -1.07
N ALA A 33 -1.75 -4.54 -0.52
CA ALA A 33 -0.61 -3.65 -0.76
C ALA A 33 0.73 -4.35 -0.52
N SER A 34 0.78 -5.26 0.46
CA SER A 34 1.95 -6.08 0.79
C SER A 34 2.41 -7.02 -0.34
N SER A 35 1.58 -7.25 -1.37
CA SER A 35 2.00 -7.98 -2.58
C SER A 35 3.19 -7.30 -3.28
N TRP A 36 3.40 -6.01 -3.03
CA TRP A 36 4.50 -5.23 -3.59
C TRP A 36 5.77 -5.21 -2.73
N ASP A 37 5.80 -5.78 -1.52
CA ASP A 37 6.92 -5.62 -0.58
C ASP A 37 8.29 -5.98 -1.19
N ARG A 38 8.36 -7.07 -1.97
CA ARG A 38 9.61 -7.46 -2.65
C ARG A 38 10.05 -6.46 -3.72
N TRP A 39 9.09 -5.88 -4.44
CA TRP A 39 9.36 -4.85 -5.43
C TRP A 39 9.73 -3.53 -4.77
N ARG A 40 9.08 -3.18 -3.67
CA ARG A 40 9.43 -2.02 -2.86
C ARG A 40 10.87 -2.10 -2.39
N ALA A 41 11.26 -3.22 -1.78
CA ALA A 41 12.64 -3.46 -1.35
C ALA A 41 13.64 -3.28 -2.51
N LEU A 42 13.38 -3.89 -3.67
CA LEU A 42 14.23 -3.75 -4.84
C LEU A 42 14.36 -2.28 -5.29
N PHE A 43 13.27 -1.54 -5.36
CA PHE A 43 13.31 -0.13 -5.80
C PHE A 43 13.99 0.77 -4.77
N GLU A 44 13.77 0.53 -3.48
CA GLU A 44 14.45 1.27 -2.41
C GLU A 44 15.97 1.00 -2.44
N GLU A 45 16.40 -0.23 -2.70
CA GLU A 45 17.83 -0.56 -2.95
C GLU A 45 18.41 0.16 -4.17
N GLN A 46 17.60 0.51 -5.16
CA GLN A 46 18.01 1.25 -6.35
C GLN A 46 17.91 2.78 -6.19
N GLY A 47 17.66 3.30 -4.98
CA GLY A 47 17.65 4.74 -4.71
C GLY A 47 16.32 5.44 -5.01
N TYR A 48 15.21 4.70 -5.03
CA TYR A 48 13.86 5.27 -5.09
C TYR A 48 13.23 5.32 -3.69
N THR A 49 12.21 6.17 -3.51
CA THR A 49 11.28 6.04 -2.38
C THR A 49 9.99 5.40 -2.86
N THR A 50 9.42 4.48 -2.08
CA THR A 50 8.28 3.69 -2.54
C THR A 50 7.04 3.94 -1.69
N LEU A 51 5.87 3.86 -2.30
CA LEU A 51 4.58 3.87 -1.61
C LEU A 51 3.75 2.71 -2.14
N ALA A 52 3.00 2.05 -1.27
CA ALA A 52 1.97 1.10 -1.66
C ALA A 52 0.74 1.38 -0.78
N PRO A 53 -0.11 2.33 -1.20
CA PRO A 53 -1.33 2.66 -0.48
C PRO A 53 -2.25 1.43 -0.37
N VAL A 54 -2.94 1.32 0.75
CA VAL A 54 -4.00 0.32 0.96
C VAL A 54 -5.32 0.84 0.39
N TRP A 55 -6.20 -0.06 -0.03
CA TRP A 55 -7.58 0.32 -0.33
C TRP A 55 -8.42 0.48 0.94
N PRO A 56 -9.54 1.23 0.88
CA PRO A 56 -10.54 1.18 1.94
C PRO A 56 -11.00 -0.24 2.24
N ASP A 57 -11.13 -0.54 3.53
CA ASP A 57 -11.51 -1.85 4.08
C ASP A 57 -10.54 -3.00 3.75
N GLU A 58 -9.31 -2.67 3.35
CA GLU A 58 -8.27 -3.66 3.13
C GLU A 58 -7.78 -4.26 4.46
N PRO A 59 -7.76 -5.60 4.61
CA PRO A 59 -7.16 -6.24 5.77
C PRO A 59 -5.65 -6.05 5.84
N ASP A 60 -5.12 -5.88 7.05
CA ASP A 60 -3.68 -5.68 7.28
C ASP A 60 -2.81 -6.87 6.85
N THR A 61 -3.35 -8.10 6.85
CA THR A 61 -2.59 -9.31 6.53
C THR A 61 -3.36 -10.28 5.64
N VAL A 62 -2.60 -11.14 4.94
CA VAL A 62 -3.14 -12.22 4.11
C VAL A 62 -3.95 -13.21 4.96
N GLU A 63 -3.53 -13.48 6.18
CA GLU A 63 -4.25 -14.36 7.11
C GLU A 63 -5.61 -13.78 7.48
N ALA A 64 -5.70 -12.47 7.78
CA ALA A 64 -6.96 -11.81 8.08
C ALA A 64 -7.89 -11.80 6.86
N ALA A 65 -7.34 -11.49 5.68
CA ALA A 65 -8.04 -11.56 4.39
C ALA A 65 -8.61 -12.97 4.10
N ASN A 66 -7.85 -14.02 4.39
CA ASN A 66 -8.32 -15.41 4.20
C ASN A 66 -9.37 -15.83 5.23
N HIS A 67 -9.32 -15.29 6.45
CA HIS A 67 -10.30 -15.58 7.49
C HIS A 67 -11.67 -14.94 7.20
N ASP A 68 -11.67 -13.75 6.60
CA ASP A 68 -12.90 -13.02 6.21
C ASP A 68 -12.85 -12.59 4.73
N PRO A 69 -13.09 -13.50 3.78
CA PRO A 69 -13.00 -13.18 2.35
C PRO A 69 -14.11 -12.26 1.84
N GLU A 70 -15.19 -12.07 2.61
CA GLU A 70 -16.29 -11.18 2.23
C GLU A 70 -15.85 -9.71 2.15
N VAL A 71 -14.74 -9.34 2.80
CA VAL A 71 -14.14 -8.00 2.70
C VAL A 71 -13.75 -7.61 1.27
N PHE A 72 -13.55 -8.57 0.36
CA PHE A 72 -13.27 -8.32 -1.05
C PHE A 72 -14.45 -8.62 -1.98
N ALA A 73 -15.44 -9.38 -1.50
CA ALA A 73 -16.62 -9.70 -2.26
C ALA A 73 -17.58 -8.50 -2.34
N HIS A 74 -18.47 -8.49 -3.33
CA HIS A 74 -19.57 -7.54 -3.44
C HIS A 74 -19.19 -6.04 -3.49
N LYS A 75 -17.91 -5.69 -3.69
CA LYS A 75 -17.46 -4.30 -3.92
C LYS A 75 -18.07 -3.77 -5.22
N ARG A 76 -18.64 -2.55 -5.17
CA ARG A 76 -19.32 -1.87 -6.29
C ARG A 76 -18.42 -0.86 -6.96
#